data_AF-A0A7Y5QBI3-F1
#
_entry.id   AF-A0A7Y5QBI3-F1
#
_cell.length_a   1.000
_cell.length_b   1.000
_cell.length_c   1.000
_cell.angle_alpha   90.00
_cell.angle_beta   90.00
_cell.angle_gamma   90.00
#
_symmetry.space_group_name_H-M   'P 1'
#
loop_
_entity.id
_entity.type
_entity.pdbx_description
1 polymer ?
#
loop_
_entity_poly.entity_id
_entity_poly.type
_entity_poly.pdbx_seq_one_letter_code
_entity_poly.pdbx_strand_id
1 'polypeptide(L)'
;MPLYDYRCASGHAFEARHGMNAAAPACPVCGAAQVQRVITAAPCRLLGMAADAGRSGSASMEQINSKWAEETPKLREKLVSKLGEETVSRNLPTLTPKEG
;
A
#
# COMPACT_ATOMS: atom_id res chain seq x y z
N MET A 1 5.94 20.05 16.45
CA MET A 1 7.11 19.17 16.19
C MET A 1 6.61 17.86 15.60
N PRO A 2 7.03 17.46 14.39
CA PRO A 2 6.52 16.25 13.71
C PRO A 2 6.88 14.98 14.48
N LEU A 3 6.05 13.95 14.32
CA LEU A 3 6.27 12.60 14.84
C LEU A 3 6.94 11.75 13.75
N TYR A 4 7.95 10.98 14.12
CA TYR A 4 8.61 10.05 13.21
C TYR A 4 8.75 8.68 13.87
N ASP A 5 8.63 7.63 13.06
CA ASP A 5 8.97 6.26 13.43
C ASP A 5 10.47 6.02 13.30
N TYR A 6 11.04 5.34 14.29
CA TYR A 6 12.44 4.93 14.33
C TYR A 6 12.57 3.43 14.57
N ARG A 7 13.66 2.86 14.05
CA ARG A 7 14.11 1.51 14.37
C ARG A 7 15.58 1.55 14.79
N CYS A 8 15.90 0.98 15.95
CA CYS A 8 17.29 0.86 16.40
C CYS A 8 17.97 -0.39 15.80
N ALA A 9 19.30 -0.45 15.86
CA ALA A 9 20.08 -1.61 15.41
C ALA A 9 19.68 -2.92 16.13
N SER A 10 19.19 -2.85 17.37
CA SER A 10 18.68 -4.00 18.13
C SER A 10 17.27 -4.44 17.71
N GLY A 11 16.62 -3.73 16.77
CA GLY A 11 15.31 -4.08 16.23
C GLY A 11 14.11 -3.45 16.94
N HIS A 12 14.30 -2.66 18.00
CA HIS A 12 13.19 -1.96 18.66
C HIS A 12 12.64 -0.85 17.76
N ALA A 13 11.32 -0.86 17.57
CA ALA A 13 10.59 0.21 16.90
C ALA A 13 10.00 1.18 17.95
N PHE A 14 10.10 2.48 17.71
CA PHE A 14 9.53 3.50 18.60
C PHE A 14 9.21 4.78 17.84
N GLU A 15 8.30 5.59 18.39
CA GLU A 15 7.92 6.87 17.83
C GLU A 15 8.52 8.01 18.66
N ALA A 16 9.04 9.04 18.00
CA ALA A 16 9.57 10.21 18.70
C ALA A 16 9.22 11.51 17.96
N ARG A 17 8.83 12.54 18.73
CA ARG A 17 8.63 13.90 18.20
C ARG A 17 9.97 14.60 18.08
N HIS A 18 10.32 14.98 16.87
CA HIS A 18 11.66 15.48 16.57
C HIS A 18 11.64 16.59 15.51
N GLY A 19 12.58 17.52 15.59
CA GLY A 19 12.74 18.58 14.58
C GLY A 19 13.35 18.01 13.30
N MET A 20 12.89 18.45 12.13
CA MET A 20 13.36 17.90 10.84
C MET A 20 14.89 17.95 10.66
N ASN A 21 15.56 18.97 11.21
CA ASN A 21 17.01 19.19 11.10
C ASN A 21 17.78 18.87 12.38
N ALA A 22 17.12 18.33 13.41
CA ALA A 22 17.80 18.05 14.68
C ALA A 22 18.41 16.62 14.66
N ALA A 23 19.25 16.29 15.65
CA ALA A 23 19.88 14.98 15.75
C ALA A 23 18.88 13.89 16.21
N ALA A 24 18.96 12.69 15.62
CA ALA A 24 18.02 11.61 15.94
C ALA A 24 18.09 11.21 17.44
N PRO A 25 16.93 10.93 18.07
CA PRO A 25 16.89 10.56 19.49
C PRO A 25 17.46 9.16 19.72
N ALA A 26 18.08 8.91 20.87
CA ALA A 26 18.51 7.57 21.25
C ALA A 26 17.30 6.65 21.49
N CYS A 27 17.50 5.34 21.30
CA CYS A 27 16.45 4.36 21.56
C CYS A 27 16.06 4.35 23.05
N PRO A 28 14.77 4.51 23.41
CA PRO A 28 14.33 4.55 24.81
C PRO A 28 14.42 3.19 25.51
N VAL A 29 14.55 2.09 24.77
CA VAL A 29 14.58 0.72 25.32
C VAL A 29 16.01 0.27 25.61
N CYS A 30 16.94 0.47 24.67
CA CYS A 30 18.31 -0.04 24.78
C CYS A 30 19.40 1.05 24.83
N GLY A 31 19.04 2.33 24.71
CA GLY A 31 19.99 3.44 24.74
C GLY A 31 20.88 3.55 23.50
N ALA A 32 20.66 2.74 22.47
CA ALA A 32 21.44 2.79 21.24
C ALA A 32 21.30 4.16 20.55
N ALA A 33 22.43 4.83 20.27
CA ALA A 33 22.48 6.09 19.53
C ALA A 33 22.23 5.90 18.02
N GLN A 34 22.47 4.69 17.51
CA GLN A 34 22.35 4.35 16.11
C GLN A 34 20.90 3.93 15.82
N VAL A 35 20.06 4.92 15.49
CA VAL A 35 18.65 4.72 15.11
C VAL A 35 18.42 5.19 13.69
N GLN A 36 17.59 4.46 12.95
CA GLN A 36 17.20 4.80 11.59
C GLN A 36 15.74 5.24 11.57
N ARG A 37 15.46 6.36 10.91
CA ARG A 37 14.09 6.78 10.65
C ARG A 37 13.47 5.85 9.61
N VAL A 38 12.31 5.29 9.93
CA VAL A 38 11.57 4.38 9.05
C VAL A 38 10.24 5.02 8.65
N ILE A 39 9.76 4.68 7.45
CA ILE A 39 8.43 5.08 6.99
C ILE A 39 7.58 3.82 7.05
N THR A 40 6.80 3.69 8.12
CA THR A 40 5.96 2.50 8.40
C THR A 40 4.60 2.58 7.70
N ALA A 41 4.15 3.80 7.37
CA ALA A 41 2.88 4.05 6.69
C ALA A 41 3.09 4.85 5.39
N ALA A 42 2.34 4.47 4.35
CA ALA A 42 2.31 5.21 3.11
C ALA A 42 1.61 6.57 3.30
N PRO A 43 2.10 7.64 2.65
CA PRO A 43 1.48 8.95 2.76
C PRO A 43 0.10 8.95 2.09
N CYS A 44 -0.92 9.44 2.81
CA CYS A 44 -2.28 9.58 2.29
C CYS A 44 -2.41 10.64 1.18
N ARG A 45 -1.38 11.45 0.94
CA ARG A 45 -1.34 12.44 -0.13
C ARG A 45 0.01 12.45 -0.82
N LEU A 46 -0.01 12.53 -2.14
CA LEU A 46 1.16 12.70 -2.99
C LEU A 46 0.92 13.93 -3.88
N LEU A 47 1.83 14.91 -3.84
CA LEU A 47 1.73 16.16 -4.61
C LEU A 47 0.41 16.93 -4.40
N GLY A 48 -0.14 16.89 -3.18
CA GLY A 48 -1.40 17.56 -2.84
C GLY A 48 -2.67 16.80 -3.23
N MET A 49 -2.55 15.71 -3.99
CA MET A 49 -3.66 14.82 -4.32
C MET A 49 -3.78 13.68 -3.31
N ALA A 50 -5.01 13.17 -3.12
CA ALA A 50 -5.21 11.94 -2.37
C ALA A 50 -4.40 10.82 -3.04
N ALA A 51 -3.50 10.22 -2.26
CA ALA A 51 -2.78 9.03 -2.67
C ALA A 51 -3.39 7.88 -1.87
N ASP A 52 -4.32 7.16 -2.49
CA ASP A 52 -4.95 5.96 -1.92
C ASP A 52 -3.98 4.76 -1.87
N ALA A 53 -2.68 5.01 -2.03
CA ALA A 53 -1.63 4.02 -1.87
C ALA A 53 -1.63 3.55 -0.41
N GLY A 54 -2.44 2.53 -0.10
CA GLY A 54 -2.50 1.89 1.22
C GLY A 54 -3.79 2.12 2.01
N ARG A 55 -4.81 2.81 1.49
CA ARG A 55 -6.12 2.89 2.16
C ARG A 55 -7.04 1.70 1.85
N SER A 56 -6.46 0.53 1.60
CA SER A 56 -7.18 -0.75 1.52
C SER A 56 -7.66 -1.24 2.89
N GLY A 57 -7.11 -0.73 3.99
CA GLY A 57 -7.49 -1.14 5.35
C GLY A 57 -8.85 -0.62 5.85
N SER A 58 -9.48 0.35 5.17
CA SER A 58 -10.80 0.87 5.55
C SER A 58 -11.95 0.37 4.67
N ALA A 59 -11.66 -0.38 3.61
CA ALA A 59 -12.70 -0.98 2.79
C ALA A 59 -13.04 -2.36 3.36
N SER A 60 -14.32 -2.62 3.59
CA SER A 60 -14.75 -3.97 3.92
C SER A 60 -14.46 -4.92 2.75
N MET A 61 -14.32 -6.20 3.05
CA MET A 61 -14.12 -7.25 2.04
C MET A 61 -15.26 -7.23 1.00
N GLU A 62 -16.47 -6.87 1.43
CA GLU A 62 -17.65 -6.71 0.58
C GLU A 62 -17.51 -5.51 -0.38
N GLN A 63 -17.04 -4.36 0.10
CA GLN A 63 -16.80 -3.19 -0.76
C GLN A 63 -15.72 -3.48 -1.81
N ILE A 64 -14.68 -4.23 -1.43
CA ILE A 64 -13.63 -4.68 -2.35
C ILE A 64 -14.26 -5.59 -3.41
N ASN A 65 -14.99 -6.63 -3.02
CA ASN A 65 -15.61 -7.57 -3.95
C ASN A 65 -16.57 -6.89 -4.93
N SER A 66 -17.41 -5.96 -4.46
CA SER A 66 -18.32 -5.20 -5.32
C SER A 66 -17.57 -4.34 -6.35
N LYS A 67 -16.46 -3.71 -5.94
CA LYS A 67 -15.64 -2.93 -6.86
C LYS A 67 -14.91 -3.80 -7.89
N TRP A 68 -14.44 -4.97 -7.47
CA TRP A 68 -13.90 -5.96 -8.41
C TRP A 68 -14.96 -6.45 -9.39
N ALA A 69 -16.20 -6.70 -8.95
CA ALA A 69 -17.28 -7.10 -9.85
C ALA A 69 -17.58 -6.05 -10.93
N GLU A 70 -17.46 -4.75 -10.61
CA GLU A 70 -17.64 -3.66 -11.57
C GLU A 70 -16.44 -3.49 -12.53
N GLU A 71 -15.21 -3.65 -12.04
CA GLU A 71 -13.99 -3.37 -12.82
C GLU A 71 -13.48 -4.57 -13.65
N THR A 72 -13.77 -5.80 -13.21
CA THR A 72 -13.37 -7.04 -13.90
C THR A 72 -13.83 -7.12 -15.37
N PRO A 73 -15.09 -6.78 -15.74
CA PRO A 73 -15.50 -6.81 -17.15
C PRO A 73 -14.76 -5.74 -17.99
N LYS A 74 -14.54 -4.54 -17.44
CA LYS A 74 -13.80 -3.45 -18.11
C LYS A 74 -12.34 -3.85 -18.36
N LEU A 75 -11.74 -4.58 -17.41
CA LEU A 75 -10.40 -5.13 -17.55
C LEU A 75 -10.36 -6.22 -18.64
N ARG A 76 -11.32 -7.15 -18.67
CA ARG A 76 -11.41 -8.17 -19.72
C ARG A 76 -11.51 -7.53 -21.11
N GLU A 77 -12.39 -6.55 -21.30
CA GLU A 77 -12.56 -5.86 -22.58
C GLU A 77 -11.23 -5.26 -23.07
N LYS A 78 -10.50 -4.56 -22.20
CA LYS A 78 -9.18 -4.00 -22.53
C LYS A 78 -8.14 -5.07 -22.86
N LEU A 79 -8.18 -6.22 -22.18
CA LEU A 79 -7.27 -7.32 -22.44
C LEU A 79 -7.58 -8.01 -23.76
N VAL A 80 -8.86 -8.26 -24.07
CA VAL A 80 -9.29 -8.84 -25.34
C VAL A 80 -8.94 -7.91 -26.50
N SER A 81 -9.15 -6.60 -26.33
CA SER A 81 -8.76 -5.58 -27.33
C SER A 81 -7.26 -5.59 -27.65
N LYS A 82 -6.39 -5.90 -26.68
CA LYS A 82 -4.94 -5.87 -26.85
C LYS A 82 -4.31 -7.21 -27.23
N LEU A 83 -4.83 -8.31 -26.70
CA LEU A 83 -4.18 -9.64 -26.73
C LEU A 83 -4.99 -10.68 -27.52
N GLY A 84 -6.22 -10.34 -27.90
CA GLY A 84 -7.16 -11.26 -28.54
C GLY A 84 -7.87 -12.19 -27.55
N GLU A 85 -9.05 -12.66 -27.95
CA GLU A 85 -9.93 -13.48 -27.10
C GLU A 85 -9.31 -14.82 -26.71
N GLU A 86 -8.66 -15.50 -27.66
CA GLU A 86 -7.98 -16.79 -27.43
C GLU A 86 -6.88 -16.70 -26.37
N THR A 87 -6.08 -15.64 -26.41
CA THR A 87 -4.98 -15.44 -25.45
C THR A 87 -5.52 -15.15 -24.05
N VAL A 88 -6.60 -14.37 -23.94
CA VAL A 88 -7.21 -14.04 -22.66
C VAL A 88 -7.92 -15.26 -22.07
N SER A 89 -8.72 -15.98 -22.85
CA SER A 89 -9.45 -17.16 -22.39
C SER A 89 -8.49 -18.30 -21.98
N ARG A 90 -7.36 -18.47 -22.69
CA ARG A 90 -6.36 -19.50 -22.36
C ARG A 90 -5.56 -19.21 -21.10
N ASN A 91 -5.20 -17.94 -20.85
CA ASN A 91 -4.30 -17.58 -19.74
C ASN A 91 -5.04 -17.04 -18.50
N LEU A 92 -6.28 -16.56 -18.66
CA LEU A 92 -7.05 -15.89 -17.61
C LEU A 92 -8.50 -16.44 -17.55
N PRO A 93 -8.69 -17.74 -17.31
CA PRO A 93 -10.02 -18.38 -17.32
C PRO A 93 -10.95 -17.87 -16.19
N THR A 94 -10.40 -17.21 -15.17
CA THR A 94 -11.15 -16.61 -14.06
C THR A 94 -11.82 -15.28 -14.43
N LEU A 95 -11.39 -14.64 -15.52
CA LEU A 95 -12.00 -13.41 -16.04
C LEU A 95 -13.13 -13.70 -17.03
N THR A 96 -13.25 -14.94 -17.49
CA THR A 96 -14.35 -15.37 -18.36
C THR A 96 -15.61 -15.59 -17.52
N PRO A 97 -16.75 -14.95 -17.86
CA PRO A 97 -18.01 -15.27 -17.22
C PRO A 97 -18.33 -16.74 -17.49
N LYS A 98 -18.71 -17.49 -16.45
CA LYS A 98 -19.28 -18.82 -16.64
C LYS A 98 -20.62 -18.65 -17.33
N GLU A 99 -20.71 -19.04 -18.59
CA GLU A 99 -21.99 -19.26 -19.25
C GLU A 99 -22.75 -20.29 -18.42
N GLY A 100 -23.97 -19.92 -18.01
CA GLY A 100 -24.87 -20.76 -17.23
C GLY A 100 -25.52 -21.85 -18.08
#